data_AF-A0A7S3TNH7-F1
#
_entry.id   AF-A0A7S3TNH7-F1
#
_cell.length_a   1.000
_cell.length_b   1.000
_cell.length_c   1.000
_cell.angle_alpha   90.00
_cell.angle_beta   90.00
_cell.angle_gamma   90.00
#
_symmetry.space_group_name_H-M   'P 1'
#
loop_
_entity.id
_entity.type
_entity.pdbx_description
1 polymer ?
#
loop_
_entity_poly.entity_id
_entity_poly.type
_entity_poly.pdbx_seq_one_letter_code
_entity_poly.pdbx_strand_id
1 'polypeptide(L)'
;GLDDFIGPPNPNVREAMHHEHCTSQDSTLFFTAINYQTRTTPRCEWYFVVDPTPAGLKKSRITESGDGQHPLEWPKEGKPPLPDKVNGAMPPGSPTKQRRNGRTLADAVPGPRQPNEMIDFEVDLNIKNGLLRDIGEEPMTWDEFIGSRLYTGPMFQKYNWVLRCIGNLRVEQPSSIITESEIEKKLSEDKVAATKGNVYTTTLHVINSACIKLGKLTSAAKVYRGIY
;
A
#
# COMPACT_ATOMS: atom_id res chain seq x y z
N GLY A 1 11.89 16.75 6.35
CA GLY A 1 11.45 15.82 5.28
C GLY A 1 10.94 14.54 5.90
N LEU A 2 10.77 13.46 5.13
CA LEU A 2 10.37 12.16 5.70
C LEU A 2 11.50 11.60 6.61
N ASP A 3 12.75 11.94 6.33
CA ASP A 3 13.95 11.57 7.10
C ASP A 3 13.85 12.03 8.56
N ASP A 4 13.49 13.29 8.80
CA ASP A 4 13.30 13.83 10.16
C ASP A 4 12.12 13.17 10.89
N PHE A 5 11.21 12.55 10.14
CA PHE A 5 9.96 12.00 10.64
C PHE A 5 10.06 10.52 11.02
N ILE A 6 10.66 9.67 10.19
CA ILE A 6 10.79 8.22 10.39
C ILE A 6 12.24 7.68 10.31
N GLY A 7 13.24 8.57 10.25
CA GLY A 7 14.64 8.23 10.04
C GLY A 7 15.00 8.09 8.56
N PRO A 8 16.30 8.04 8.21
CA PRO A 8 16.74 7.84 6.84
C PRO A 8 16.45 6.41 6.36
N PRO A 9 16.26 6.19 5.04
CA PRO A 9 16.13 4.84 4.49
C PRO A 9 17.45 4.07 4.56
N ASN A 10 17.38 2.74 4.57
CA ASN A 10 18.57 1.92 4.40
C ASN A 10 19.09 2.04 2.95
N PRO A 11 20.41 2.22 2.72
CA PRO A 11 20.97 2.32 1.37
C PRO A 11 20.78 1.04 0.53
N ASN A 12 20.67 -0.13 1.15
CA ASN A 12 20.35 -1.39 0.49
C ASN A 12 18.82 -1.55 0.35
N VAL A 13 18.22 -0.67 -0.46
CA VAL A 13 16.77 -0.44 -0.52
C VAL A 13 15.95 -1.73 -0.65
N ARG A 14 16.20 -2.53 -1.70
CA ARG A 14 15.44 -3.77 -1.96
C ARG A 14 15.53 -4.78 -0.82
N GLU A 15 16.73 -4.94 -0.25
CA GLU A 15 16.98 -5.88 0.85
C GLU A 15 16.26 -5.43 2.13
N ALA A 16 16.31 -4.13 2.43
CA ALA A 16 15.61 -3.57 3.57
C ALA A 16 14.09 -3.65 3.42
N MET A 17 13.54 -3.35 2.24
CA MET A 17 12.12 -3.56 1.98
C MET A 17 11.72 -5.04 2.15
N HIS A 18 12.54 -5.98 1.64
CA HIS A 18 12.32 -7.40 1.87
C HIS A 18 12.34 -7.75 3.36
N HIS A 19 13.33 -7.23 4.12
CA HIS A 19 13.45 -7.46 5.55
C HIS A 19 12.20 -6.96 6.30
N GLU A 20 11.79 -5.73 6.03
CA GLU A 20 10.59 -5.10 6.59
C GLU A 20 9.33 -5.94 6.38
N HIS A 21 9.21 -6.68 5.28
CA HIS A 21 7.99 -7.46 4.99
C HIS A 21 8.10 -8.95 5.31
N CYS A 22 9.30 -9.53 5.19
CA CYS A 22 9.48 -10.98 5.24
C CYS A 22 10.10 -11.48 6.54
N THR A 23 10.87 -10.65 7.25
CA THR A 23 11.65 -11.07 8.42
C THR A 23 11.34 -10.29 9.69
N SER A 24 10.72 -9.12 9.60
CA SER A 24 10.21 -8.38 10.75
C SER A 24 9.21 -9.21 11.58
N GLN A 25 9.05 -8.84 12.85
CA GLN A 25 8.20 -9.57 13.82
C GLN A 25 6.73 -9.69 13.39
N ASP A 26 6.23 -8.76 12.56
CA ASP A 26 4.88 -8.80 12.04
C ASP A 26 4.74 -9.44 10.65
N SER A 27 5.83 -9.92 10.04
CA SER A 27 5.86 -10.47 8.67
C SER A 27 4.84 -11.58 8.44
N THR A 28 4.56 -12.36 9.49
CA THR A 28 3.63 -13.49 9.49
C THR A 28 2.33 -13.19 10.24
N LEU A 29 2.11 -11.96 10.70
CA LEU A 29 0.88 -11.63 11.41
C LEU A 29 -0.24 -11.29 10.42
N PHE A 30 -1.34 -12.03 10.53
CA PHE A 30 -2.51 -11.77 9.71
C PHE A 30 -3.15 -10.44 10.08
N PHE A 31 -3.56 -9.71 9.05
CA PHE A 31 -4.44 -8.55 9.17
C PHE A 31 -5.47 -8.57 8.05
N THR A 32 -6.59 -7.87 8.26
CA THR A 32 -7.62 -7.68 7.24
C THR A 32 -7.60 -6.23 6.81
N ALA A 33 -7.29 -5.99 5.53
CA ALA A 33 -7.33 -4.65 4.96
C ALA A 33 -8.78 -4.23 4.71
N ILE A 34 -9.25 -3.20 5.42
CA ILE A 34 -10.67 -2.82 5.46
C ILE A 34 -11.23 -2.47 4.07
N ASN A 35 -10.46 -1.73 3.27
CA ASN A 35 -10.90 -1.26 1.95
C ASN A 35 -11.09 -2.40 0.93
N TYR A 36 -10.34 -3.48 1.08
CA TYR A 36 -10.35 -4.62 0.14
C TYR A 36 -10.98 -5.87 0.75
N GLN A 37 -11.32 -5.82 2.04
CA GLN A 37 -11.65 -6.98 2.89
C GLN A 37 -10.71 -8.17 2.67
N THR A 38 -9.45 -7.90 2.37
CA THR A 38 -8.44 -8.91 2.05
C THR A 38 -7.73 -9.29 3.33
N ARG A 39 -7.82 -10.56 3.73
CA ARG A 39 -7.06 -11.13 4.84
C ARG A 39 -5.71 -11.64 4.32
N THR A 40 -4.62 -11.08 4.84
CA THR A 40 -3.26 -11.32 4.32
C THR A 40 -2.20 -11.08 5.40
N THR A 41 -0.92 -11.19 5.06
CA THR A 41 0.24 -10.89 5.91
C THR A 41 1.22 -10.01 5.13
N PRO A 42 2.11 -9.24 5.80
CA PRO A 42 3.14 -8.47 5.10
C PRO A 42 4.01 -9.32 4.17
N ARG A 43 4.40 -10.52 4.60
CA ARG A 43 5.17 -11.46 3.77
C ARG A 43 4.38 -11.89 2.55
N CYS A 44 3.09 -12.18 2.70
CA CYS A 44 2.26 -12.60 1.58
C CYS A 44 2.09 -11.48 0.55
N GLU A 45 1.86 -10.25 1.00
CA GLU A 45 1.77 -9.08 0.11
C GLU A 45 3.08 -8.80 -0.62
N TRP A 46 4.22 -8.99 0.04
CA TRP A 46 5.53 -8.88 -0.61
C TRP A 46 5.65 -9.82 -1.80
N TYR A 47 5.46 -11.13 -1.58
CA TYR A 47 5.59 -12.12 -2.65
C TYR A 47 4.50 -11.98 -3.71
N PHE A 48 3.28 -11.57 -3.36
CA PHE A 48 2.24 -11.24 -4.34
C PHE A 48 2.73 -10.16 -5.34
N VAL A 49 3.54 -9.21 -4.89
CA VAL A 49 4.05 -8.13 -5.73
C VAL A 49 5.33 -8.52 -6.47
N VAL A 50 6.28 -9.17 -5.80
CA VAL A 50 7.63 -9.38 -6.37
C VAL A 50 7.83 -10.73 -7.07
N ASP A 51 7.05 -11.75 -6.71
CA ASP A 51 7.15 -13.11 -7.24
C ASP A 51 5.74 -13.78 -7.18
N PRO A 52 4.78 -13.34 -8.01
CA PRO A 52 3.41 -13.85 -7.97
C PRO A 52 3.24 -15.27 -8.55
N THR A 53 4.34 -16.00 -8.70
CA THR A 53 4.37 -17.35 -9.24
C THR A 53 3.97 -18.39 -8.18
N PRO A 54 3.71 -19.66 -8.58
CA PRO A 54 3.56 -20.74 -7.61
C PRO A 54 4.77 -20.92 -6.68
N ALA A 55 5.98 -20.51 -7.09
CA ALA A 55 7.16 -20.55 -6.24
C ALA A 55 7.12 -19.45 -5.17
N GLY A 56 6.78 -18.22 -5.53
CA GLY A 56 6.60 -17.15 -4.55
C GLY A 56 5.41 -17.36 -3.62
N LEU A 57 4.34 -18.01 -4.09
CA LEU A 57 3.23 -18.45 -3.23
C LEU A 57 3.67 -19.49 -2.18
N LYS A 58 4.70 -20.29 -2.47
CA LYS A 58 5.30 -21.16 -1.45
C LYS A 58 6.12 -20.37 -0.43
N LYS A 59 6.85 -19.34 -0.89
CA LYS A 59 7.66 -18.46 -0.03
C LYS A 59 6.82 -17.51 0.84
N SER A 60 5.62 -17.14 0.40
CA SER A 60 4.68 -16.33 1.17
C SER A 60 4.18 -17.00 2.44
N ARG A 61 4.32 -18.33 2.52
CA ARG A 61 3.83 -19.12 3.64
C ARG A 61 4.49 -18.74 4.96
N ILE A 62 3.64 -18.73 5.97
CA ILE A 62 3.99 -19.12 7.33
C ILE A 62 3.92 -20.65 7.31
N THR A 63 5.05 -21.31 7.48
CA THR A 63 5.05 -22.75 7.72
C THR A 63 4.31 -23.03 9.04
N GLU A 64 3.31 -23.90 8.98
CA GLU A 64 2.93 -24.79 10.09
C GLU A 64 2.29 -24.15 11.33
N SER A 65 1.19 -23.43 11.17
CA SER A 65 0.17 -23.34 12.22
C SER A 65 -1.19 -23.62 11.60
N GLY A 66 -1.54 -24.90 11.62
CA GLY A 66 -2.68 -25.50 10.95
C GLY A 66 -4.02 -24.89 11.31
N ASP A 67 -4.68 -24.31 10.32
CA ASP A 67 -6.12 -24.54 10.17
C ASP A 67 -6.40 -25.66 9.15
N GLY A 68 -5.45 -25.98 8.25
CA GLY A 68 -5.64 -26.97 7.19
C GLY A 68 -6.86 -26.68 6.31
N GLN A 69 -7.42 -25.46 6.38
CA GLN A 69 -8.75 -25.13 5.88
C GLN A 69 -8.72 -24.19 4.68
N HIS A 70 -7.57 -23.58 4.38
CA HIS A 70 -7.46 -22.65 3.26
C HIS A 70 -6.52 -23.16 2.16
N PRO A 71 -6.98 -23.19 0.90
CA PRO A 71 -6.17 -23.62 -0.23
C PRO A 71 -4.99 -22.67 -0.47
N LEU A 72 -3.95 -23.21 -1.13
CA LEU A 72 -2.79 -22.49 -1.64
C LEU A 72 -3.20 -21.47 -2.70
N GLU A 73 -3.65 -20.31 -2.25
CA GLU A 73 -4.13 -19.27 -3.16
C GLU A 73 -3.68 -17.90 -2.68
N TRP A 74 -3.48 -16.99 -3.63
CA TRP A 74 -3.26 -15.59 -3.33
C TRP A 74 -4.49 -14.98 -2.64
N PRO A 75 -4.31 -14.00 -1.74
CA PRO A 75 -5.43 -13.34 -1.06
C PRO A 75 -6.42 -12.76 -2.07
N LYS A 76 -7.70 -13.08 -1.89
CA LYS A 76 -8.79 -12.57 -2.71
C LYS A 76 -9.43 -11.37 -2.03
N GLU A 77 -9.79 -10.37 -2.83
CA GLU A 77 -10.57 -9.23 -2.35
C GLU A 77 -11.99 -9.68 -1.99
N GLY A 78 -12.44 -9.29 -0.80
CA GLY A 78 -13.83 -9.45 -0.38
C GLY A 78 -14.70 -8.33 -0.97
N LYS A 79 -16.02 -8.44 -0.80
CA LYS A 79 -16.94 -7.36 -1.18
C LYS A 79 -16.89 -6.28 -0.09
N PRO A 80 -16.40 -5.05 -0.35
CA PRO A 80 -16.41 -3.99 0.65
C PRO A 80 -17.83 -3.83 1.23
N PRO A 81 -18.00 -3.42 2.50
CA PRO A 81 -19.32 -3.25 3.05
C PRO A 81 -20.01 -2.18 2.19
N LEU A 82 -21.15 -2.53 1.58
CA LEU A 82 -21.99 -1.51 0.97
C LEU A 82 -22.34 -0.52 2.10
N PRO A 83 -22.21 0.80 1.89
CA PRO A 83 -22.79 1.72 2.85
C PRO A 83 -24.25 1.34 3.02
N ASP A 84 -24.70 1.24 4.27
CA ASP A 84 -26.11 1.08 4.57
C ASP A 84 -26.88 2.07 3.70
N LYS A 85 -27.93 1.59 3.04
CA LYS A 85 -28.80 2.45 2.24
C LYS A 85 -29.29 3.56 3.16
N VAL A 86 -28.64 4.72 3.11
CA VAL A 86 -29.19 5.93 3.69
C VAL A 86 -30.49 6.13 2.93
N ASN A 87 -31.61 6.01 3.62
CA ASN A 87 -32.96 6.26 3.10
C ASN A 87 -33.14 7.75 2.79
N GLY A 88 -32.30 8.28 1.90
CA GLY A 88 -32.40 9.61 1.32
C GLY A 88 -32.76 9.43 -0.14
N ALA A 89 -34.01 9.73 -0.48
CA ALA A 89 -34.44 9.80 -1.87
C ALA A 89 -33.48 10.71 -2.66
N MET A 90 -32.99 10.21 -3.79
CA MET A 90 -32.19 10.97 -4.73
C MET A 90 -33.04 12.18 -5.20
N PRO A 91 -32.55 13.42 -5.11
CA PRO A 91 -33.32 14.58 -5.57
C PRO A 91 -33.56 14.47 -7.09
N PRO A 92 -34.80 14.70 -7.57
CA PRO A 92 -35.10 14.63 -8.99
C PRO A 92 -34.43 15.81 -9.70
N GLY A 93 -33.45 15.54 -10.56
CA GLY A 93 -32.82 16.56 -11.41
C GLY A 93 -31.32 16.45 -11.67
N SER A 94 -30.65 15.33 -11.36
CA SER A 94 -29.24 15.20 -11.75
C SER A 94 -29.10 15.05 -13.27
N PRO A 95 -28.35 15.90 -13.97
CA PRO A 95 -28.21 15.82 -15.41
C PRO A 95 -27.43 14.56 -15.78
N THR A 96 -28.01 13.76 -16.66
CA THR A 96 -27.40 12.62 -17.35
C THR A 96 -26.18 13.13 -18.13
N LYS A 97 -25.01 13.17 -17.51
CA LYS A 97 -23.76 13.56 -18.18
C LYS A 97 -23.09 12.31 -18.75
N GLN A 98 -23.50 11.96 -19.97
CA GLN A 98 -22.62 11.24 -20.90
C GLN A 98 -21.27 11.98 -20.94
N ARG A 99 -20.17 11.28 -20.64
CA ARG A 99 -18.82 11.79 -20.94
C ARG A 99 -18.57 11.60 -22.43
N ARG A 100 -17.88 12.57 -23.03
CA ARG A 100 -17.68 12.79 -24.47
C ARG A 100 -16.94 11.67 -25.24
N ASN A 101 -16.61 10.54 -24.60
CA ASN A 101 -15.64 9.56 -25.13
C ASN A 101 -16.12 8.09 -25.09
N GLY A 102 -17.43 7.82 -25.00
CA GLY A 102 -17.96 6.46 -25.19
C GLY A 102 -17.60 5.40 -24.13
N ARG A 103 -16.80 5.72 -23.10
CA ARG A 103 -16.58 4.84 -21.94
C ARG A 103 -17.72 5.02 -20.94
N THR A 104 -18.38 3.92 -20.60
CA THR A 104 -19.38 3.91 -19.54
C THR A 104 -18.69 3.94 -18.18
N LEU A 105 -19.40 4.35 -17.12
CA LEU A 105 -18.92 4.25 -15.74
C LEU A 105 -18.58 2.80 -15.33
N ALA A 106 -19.17 1.80 -16.01
CA ALA A 106 -18.91 0.39 -15.79
C ALA A 106 -17.54 -0.07 -16.32
N ASP A 107 -17.03 0.56 -17.37
CA ASP A 107 -15.70 0.23 -17.95
C ASP A 107 -14.53 0.77 -17.11
N ALA A 108 -14.82 1.52 -16.06
CA ALA A 108 -13.84 2.24 -15.24
C ALA A 108 -13.72 1.68 -13.80
N VAL A 109 -14.46 0.63 -13.45
CA VAL A 109 -14.28 -0.05 -12.15
C VAL A 109 -13.18 -1.10 -12.35
N PRO A 110 -11.98 -0.91 -11.78
CA PRO A 110 -10.93 -1.92 -11.86
C PRO A 110 -11.49 -3.22 -11.26
N GLY A 111 -11.28 -4.33 -11.96
CA GLY A 111 -11.56 -5.65 -11.41
C GLY A 111 -10.68 -5.96 -10.18
N PRO A 112 -10.93 -7.08 -9.49
CA PRO A 112 -10.11 -7.48 -8.34
C PRO A 112 -8.63 -7.56 -8.70
N ARG A 113 -7.73 -7.24 -7.76
CA ARG A 113 -6.28 -7.38 -7.93
C ARG A 113 -5.91 -8.76 -8.49
N GLN A 114 -4.97 -8.77 -9.42
CA GLN A 114 -4.44 -9.99 -10.03
C GLN A 114 -2.95 -10.17 -9.67
N PRO A 115 -2.48 -11.41 -9.48
CA PRO A 115 -1.07 -11.72 -9.21
C PRO A 115 -0.25 -11.63 -10.50
N ASN A 116 -0.15 -10.42 -11.07
CA ASN A 116 0.60 -10.18 -12.31
C ASN A 116 2.09 -10.05 -12.03
N GLU A 117 2.90 -10.66 -12.88
CA GLU A 117 4.35 -10.61 -12.79
C GLU A 117 4.87 -9.21 -13.08
N MET A 118 6.06 -8.90 -12.56
CA MET A 118 6.67 -7.57 -12.73
C MET A 118 6.87 -7.22 -14.22
N ILE A 119 7.21 -8.23 -15.03
CA ILE A 119 7.44 -8.06 -16.46
C ILE A 119 6.17 -7.60 -17.21
N ASP A 120 4.98 -7.98 -16.73
CA ASP A 120 3.71 -7.59 -17.34
C ASP A 120 3.48 -6.07 -17.27
N PHE A 121 4.17 -5.38 -16.36
CA PHE A 121 4.10 -3.93 -16.18
C PHE A 121 5.24 -3.16 -16.85
N GLU A 122 6.21 -3.84 -17.47
CA GLU A 122 7.39 -3.19 -18.04
C GLU A 122 7.01 -2.15 -19.11
N VAL A 123 6.04 -2.48 -19.96
CA VAL A 123 5.56 -1.57 -21.01
C VAL A 123 4.95 -0.31 -20.41
N ASP A 124 4.03 -0.46 -19.45
CA ASP A 124 3.37 0.67 -18.79
C ASP A 124 4.35 1.53 -18.00
N LEU A 125 5.30 0.90 -17.29
CA LEU A 125 6.35 1.58 -16.55
C LEU A 125 7.28 2.36 -17.49
N ASN A 126 7.64 1.78 -18.65
CA ASN A 126 8.44 2.45 -19.65
C ASN A 126 7.73 3.66 -20.28
N ILE A 127 6.41 3.58 -20.48
CA ILE A 127 5.61 4.73 -20.92
C ILE A 127 5.69 5.86 -19.87
N LYS A 128 5.51 5.55 -18.58
CA LYS A 128 5.63 6.56 -17.50
C LYS A 128 7.04 7.13 -17.39
N ASN A 129 8.06 6.28 -17.56
CA ASN A 129 9.45 6.70 -17.53
C ASN A 129 9.82 7.60 -18.72
N GLY A 130 9.21 7.41 -19.89
CA GLY A 130 9.32 8.34 -21.01
C GLY A 130 8.81 9.73 -20.63
N LEU A 131 7.61 9.79 -20.04
CA LEU A 131 7.02 11.07 -19.59
C LEU A 131 7.84 11.77 -18.50
N LEU A 132 8.49 11.02 -17.59
CA LEU A 132 9.40 11.58 -16.60
C LEU A 132 10.63 12.20 -17.26
N ARG A 133 11.25 11.50 -18.22
CA ARG A 133 12.41 12.02 -18.97
C ARG A 133 12.07 13.28 -19.75
N ASP A 134 10.87 13.36 -20.33
CA ASP A 134 10.40 14.55 -21.07
C ASP A 134 10.34 15.81 -20.20
N ILE A 135 10.15 15.66 -18.88
CA ILE A 135 10.17 16.76 -17.91
C ILE A 135 11.51 16.88 -17.15
N GLY A 136 12.56 16.17 -17.58
CA GLY A 136 13.88 16.19 -16.96
C GLY A 136 13.99 15.45 -15.63
N GLU A 137 13.05 14.55 -15.33
CA GLU A 137 13.06 13.73 -14.11
C GLU A 137 13.68 12.35 -14.37
N GLU A 138 14.34 11.82 -13.36
CA GLU A 138 14.86 10.46 -13.38
C GLU A 138 13.71 9.44 -13.47
N PRO A 139 13.90 8.32 -14.21
CA PRO A 139 12.89 7.27 -14.30
C PRO A 139 12.58 6.67 -12.93
N MET A 140 11.40 6.06 -12.83
CA MET A 140 11.06 5.24 -11.68
C MET A 140 11.95 4.00 -11.62
N THR A 141 12.42 3.67 -10.43
CA THR A 141 13.08 2.40 -10.14
C THR A 141 12.04 1.30 -9.95
N TRP A 142 12.48 0.05 -10.06
CA TRP A 142 11.62 -1.09 -9.72
C TRP A 142 11.23 -1.12 -8.24
N ASP A 143 12.06 -0.56 -7.35
CA ASP A 143 11.72 -0.44 -5.92
C ASP A 143 10.55 0.52 -5.72
N GLU A 144 10.58 1.68 -6.39
CA GLU A 144 9.48 2.65 -6.37
C GLU A 144 8.18 2.05 -6.94
N PHE A 145 8.29 1.24 -7.98
CA PHE A 145 7.16 0.50 -8.53
C PHE A 145 6.61 -0.54 -7.54
N ILE A 146 7.46 -1.33 -6.89
CA ILE A 146 7.07 -2.31 -5.86
C ILE A 146 6.40 -1.60 -4.68
N GLY A 147 7.00 -0.53 -4.16
CA GLY A 147 6.42 0.28 -3.09
C GLY A 147 5.04 0.82 -3.47
N SER A 148 4.88 1.29 -4.70
CA SER A 148 3.59 1.75 -5.22
C SER A 148 2.54 0.63 -5.26
N ARG A 149 2.91 -0.58 -5.71
CA ARG A 149 2.01 -1.75 -5.72
C ARG A 149 1.64 -2.21 -4.32
N LEU A 150 2.58 -2.20 -3.38
CA LEU A 150 2.31 -2.53 -1.98
C LEU A 150 1.35 -1.51 -1.35
N TYR A 151 1.61 -0.21 -1.55
CA TYR A 151 0.77 0.88 -1.01
C TYR A 151 -0.63 0.91 -1.63
N THR A 152 -0.78 0.54 -2.90
CA THR A 152 -2.11 0.46 -3.54
C THR A 152 -2.81 -0.88 -3.28
N GLY A 153 -2.17 -1.78 -2.54
CA GLY A 153 -2.76 -3.00 -1.99
C GLY A 153 -3.03 -2.92 -0.49
N PRO A 154 -3.31 -4.07 0.16
CA PRO A 154 -3.58 -4.18 1.60
C PRO A 154 -2.59 -3.48 2.55
N MET A 155 -1.29 -3.40 2.19
CA MET A 155 -0.26 -2.85 3.07
C MET A 155 -0.42 -1.37 3.40
N PHE A 156 -1.21 -0.62 2.62
CA PHE A 156 -1.58 0.78 2.92
C PHE A 156 -2.04 0.97 4.37
N GLN A 157 -2.71 -0.03 4.95
CA GLN A 157 -3.25 0.04 6.31
C GLN A 157 -2.13 0.12 7.34
N LYS A 158 -1.09 -0.72 7.22
CA LYS A 158 0.07 -0.72 8.12
C LYS A 158 0.91 0.54 7.93
N TYR A 159 1.21 0.92 6.69
CA TYR A 159 1.97 2.14 6.39
C TYR A 159 1.31 3.40 6.95
N ASN A 160 0.02 3.58 6.68
CA ASN A 160 -0.71 4.74 7.20
C ASN A 160 -0.91 4.67 8.72
N TRP A 161 -0.97 3.47 9.31
CA TRP A 161 -0.97 3.37 10.78
C TRP A 161 0.34 3.92 11.33
N VAL A 162 1.50 3.46 10.82
CA VAL A 162 2.82 3.88 11.31
C VAL A 162 2.94 5.40 11.29
N LEU A 163 2.62 6.00 10.14
CA LEU A 163 2.67 7.45 9.98
C LEU A 163 1.75 8.19 10.96
N ARG A 164 0.54 7.69 11.20
CA ARG A 164 -0.40 8.31 12.16
C ARG A 164 0.10 8.22 13.59
N CYS A 165 0.65 7.09 14.00
CA CYS A 165 1.16 6.94 15.36
C CYS A 165 2.36 7.83 15.62
N ILE A 166 3.35 7.84 14.71
CA ILE A 166 4.53 8.70 14.84
C ILE A 166 4.09 10.17 14.83
N GLY A 167 3.12 10.53 13.99
CA GLY A 167 2.52 11.86 13.97
C GLY A 167 1.90 12.23 15.30
N ASN A 168 1.08 11.35 15.88
CA ASN A 168 0.44 11.57 17.18
C ASN A 168 1.46 11.69 18.31
N LEU A 169 2.48 10.82 18.34
CA LEU A 169 3.57 10.91 19.32
C LEU A 169 4.29 12.27 19.26
N ARG A 170 4.57 12.76 18.05
CA ARG A 170 5.22 14.06 17.83
C ARG A 170 4.34 15.23 18.26
N VAL A 171 3.01 15.11 18.12
CA VAL A 171 2.05 16.11 18.62
C VAL A 171 1.96 16.07 20.15
N GLU A 172 1.96 14.88 20.75
CA GLU A 172 1.93 14.69 22.21
C GLU A 172 3.24 15.16 22.89
N GLN A 173 4.37 15.08 22.18
CA GLN A 173 5.70 15.40 22.71
C GLN A 173 6.49 16.37 21.81
N PRO A 174 6.02 17.62 21.63
CA PRO A 174 6.56 18.54 20.61
C PRO A 174 7.98 19.03 20.88
N SER A 175 8.44 18.98 22.13
CA SER A 175 9.76 19.47 22.55
C SER A 175 10.76 18.36 22.89
N SER A 176 10.35 17.10 22.80
CA SER A 176 11.20 15.95 23.11
C SER A 176 11.79 15.36 21.83
N ILE A 177 13.05 14.95 21.90
CA ILE A 177 13.61 14.06 20.89
C ILE A 177 12.93 12.71 21.06
N ILE A 178 12.03 12.36 20.15
CA ILE A 178 11.44 11.02 20.10
C ILE A 178 12.48 10.06 19.55
N THR A 179 12.84 9.08 20.34
CA THR A 179 13.81 8.04 19.99
C THR A 179 13.16 6.92 19.19
N GLU A 180 13.97 6.17 18.43
CA GLU A 180 13.54 4.96 17.72
C GLU A 180 12.88 3.96 18.69
N SER A 181 13.43 3.80 19.89
CA SER A 181 12.90 2.89 20.91
C SER A 181 11.50 3.25 21.40
N GLU A 182 11.16 4.54 21.47
CA GLU A 182 9.83 5.00 21.87
C GLU A 182 8.81 4.76 20.76
N ILE A 183 9.22 4.97 19.50
CA ILE A 183 8.41 4.66 18.32
C ILE A 183 8.12 3.16 18.28
N GLU A 184 9.16 2.32 18.39
CA GLU A 184 9.04 0.86 18.41
C GLU A 184 8.11 0.39 19.55
N LYS A 185 8.29 0.94 20.76
CA LYS A 185 7.45 0.63 21.90
C LYS A 185 5.99 0.94 21.62
N LYS A 186 5.67 2.14 21.14
CA LYS A 186 4.28 2.53 20.85
C LYS A 186 3.66 1.68 19.73
N LEU A 187 4.43 1.37 18.69
CA LEU A 187 4.05 0.46 17.61
C LEU A 187 3.83 -0.98 18.09
N SER A 188 4.56 -1.41 19.13
CA SER A 188 4.43 -2.75 19.71
C SER A 188 3.20 -2.89 20.63
N GLU A 189 2.82 -1.81 21.29
CA GLU A 189 1.71 -1.75 22.25
C GLU A 189 0.33 -1.68 21.57
N ASP A 190 0.24 -1.10 20.37
CA ASP A 190 -1.04 -1.03 19.66
C ASP A 190 -1.43 -2.38 19.03
N LYS A 191 -2.40 -3.03 19.67
CA LYS A 191 -3.00 -4.30 19.25
C LYS A 191 -3.74 -4.21 17.92
N VAL A 192 -4.13 -3.02 17.45
CA VAL A 192 -4.97 -2.81 16.25
C VAL A 192 -4.17 -2.91 14.96
N ALA A 193 -2.89 -2.49 14.94
CA ALA A 193 -2.05 -2.51 13.72
C ALA A 193 -1.24 -3.79 13.54
N ALA A 194 -0.95 -4.45 14.67
CA ALA A 194 -0.05 -5.60 14.76
C ALA A 194 1.26 -5.41 13.99
N THR A 195 1.88 -4.23 14.04
CA THR A 195 3.20 -3.97 13.39
C THR A 195 4.36 -4.47 14.25
N LYS A 196 4.15 -4.70 15.55
CA LYS A 196 5.16 -5.26 16.47
C LYS A 196 6.48 -4.47 16.43
N GLY A 197 6.39 -3.14 16.39
CA GLY A 197 7.55 -2.25 16.31
C GLY A 197 8.05 -1.97 14.89
N ASN A 198 7.58 -2.68 13.87
CA ASN A 198 8.03 -2.46 12.50
C ASN A 198 7.56 -1.11 11.93
N VAL A 199 8.52 -0.26 11.57
CA VAL A 199 8.30 1.11 11.08
C VAL A 199 8.18 1.17 9.55
N TYR A 200 8.65 0.15 8.82
CA TYR A 200 8.68 0.15 7.34
C TYR A 200 9.39 1.38 6.74
N THR A 201 10.44 1.88 7.40
CA THR A 201 11.11 3.14 7.06
C THR A 201 11.54 3.22 5.60
N THR A 202 12.25 2.21 5.11
CA THR A 202 12.77 2.19 3.74
C THR A 202 11.63 2.11 2.73
N THR A 203 10.63 1.28 2.99
CA THR A 203 9.46 1.16 2.11
C THR A 203 8.66 2.47 2.03
N LEU A 204 8.48 3.17 3.16
CA LEU A 204 7.80 4.47 3.20
C LEU A 204 8.56 5.55 2.39
N HIS A 205 9.88 5.56 2.45
CA HIS A 205 10.72 6.42 1.61
C HIS A 205 10.56 6.13 0.12
N VAL A 206 10.57 4.85 -0.24
CA VAL A 206 10.36 4.40 -1.63
C VAL A 206 8.98 4.79 -2.15
N ILE A 207 7.92 4.64 -1.32
CA ILE A 207 6.57 5.09 -1.65
C ILE A 207 6.53 6.61 -1.84
N ASN A 208 7.15 7.37 -0.94
CA ASN A 208 7.21 8.83 -1.04
C ASN A 208 7.93 9.28 -2.31
N SER A 209 9.06 8.65 -2.66
CA SER A 209 9.79 8.91 -3.89
C SER A 209 8.93 8.65 -5.14
N ALA A 210 8.23 7.52 -5.17
CA ALA A 210 7.30 7.20 -6.26
C ALA A 210 6.17 8.23 -6.39
N CYS A 211 5.55 8.64 -5.28
CA CYS A 211 4.50 9.66 -5.25
C CYS A 211 4.99 11.02 -5.75
N ILE A 212 6.20 11.45 -5.37
CA ILE A 212 6.79 12.72 -5.83
C ILE A 212 7.02 12.68 -7.35
N LYS A 213 7.60 11.60 -7.88
CA LYS A 213 7.83 11.44 -9.33
C LYS A 213 6.51 11.42 -10.11
N LEU A 214 5.59 10.54 -9.73
CA LEU A 214 4.31 10.41 -10.41
C LEU A 214 3.43 11.65 -10.29
N GLY A 215 3.52 12.37 -9.17
CA GLY A 215 2.81 13.63 -8.94
C GLY A 215 3.16 14.70 -9.97
N LYS A 216 4.42 14.74 -10.45
CA LYS A 216 4.86 15.67 -11.50
C LYS A 216 4.22 15.41 -12.86
N LEU A 217 3.76 14.18 -13.11
CA LEU A 217 3.05 13.81 -14.34
C LEU A 217 1.55 14.13 -14.29
N THR A 218 1.02 14.47 -13.11
CA THR A 218 -0.41 14.72 -12.92
C THR A 218 -0.72 16.20 -12.86
N SER A 219 -1.76 16.63 -13.57
CA SER A 219 -2.30 17.98 -13.40
C SER A 219 -3.21 18.04 -12.17
N ALA A 220 -3.15 19.14 -11.43
CA ALA A 220 -4.03 19.36 -10.29
C ALA A 220 -5.51 19.29 -10.72
N ALA A 221 -6.28 18.45 -10.03
CA ALA A 221 -7.69 18.24 -10.30
C ALA A 221 -8.46 18.03 -9.00
N LYS A 222 -9.78 18.22 -9.05
CA LYS A 222 -10.65 17.90 -7.92
C LYS A 222 -10.73 16.39 -7.73
N VAL A 223 -10.41 15.93 -6.52
CA VAL A 223 -10.48 14.52 -6.11
C VAL A 223 -11.50 14.31 -5.01
N TYR A 224 -11.99 13.08 -4.85
CA TYR A 224 -13.02 12.72 -3.89
C TYR A 224 -12.61 11.47 -3.13
N ARG A 225 -12.91 11.44 -1.83
CA ARG A 225 -12.70 10.26 -0.97
C ARG A 225 -13.89 10.12 -0.02
N GLY A 226 -14.53 8.97 -0.02
CA GLY A 226 -15.51 8.61 1.02
C GLY A 226 -14.78 8.35 2.34
N ILE A 227 -15.27 8.95 3.42
CA ILE A 227 -14.84 8.68 4.79
C ILE A 227 -16.05 8.06 5.48
N TYR A 228 -15.86 6.87 6.05
CA TYR A 228 -16.86 6.13 6.80
C TYR A 228 -16.56 6.23 8.28
#